data_AF-A0A1G2USX8-F1
#
_entry.id   AF-A0A1G2USX8-F1
#
_cell.length_a   1.000
_cell.length_b   1.000
_cell.length_c   1.000
_cell.angle_alpha   90.00
_cell.angle_beta   90.00
_cell.angle_gamma   90.00
#
_symmetry.space_group_name_H-M   'P 1'
#
loop_
_entity.id
_entity.type
_entity.pdbx_description
1 polymer ?
#
loop_
_entity_poly.entity_id
_entity_poly.type
_entity_poly.pdbx_seq_one_letter_code
_entity_poly.pdbx_strand_id
1 'polypeptide(L)'
;MSLTIPTVKQEIKDLKEQRATIDRKIRALEDFLGGQGNGGAVSARRETDIRPVVEDLFKANGNQPLQVKTIVEEVSKRHPNMEKQIIEKKMFNVIRTILVKKSYGKYCLKTETIPVQEQKTE
;
A
#
# COMPACT_ATOMS: atom_id res chain seq x y z
N MET A 1 -32.44 44.68 1.79
CA MET A 1 -33.07 43.77 2.78
C MET A 1 -32.12 43.67 3.97
N SER A 2 -32.57 43.97 5.19
CA SER A 2 -31.69 43.95 6.36
C SER A 2 -31.61 42.53 6.93
N LEU A 3 -30.42 41.95 6.96
CA LEU A 3 -30.16 40.63 7.54
C LEU A 3 -30.38 40.70 9.06
N THR A 4 -31.48 40.10 9.54
CA THR A 4 -31.72 40.02 10.98
C THR A 4 -30.78 38.98 11.61
N ILE A 5 -30.36 39.18 12.87
CA ILE A 5 -29.47 38.25 13.58
C ILE A 5 -29.97 36.78 13.50
N PRO A 6 -31.29 36.50 13.62
CA PRO A 6 -31.83 35.16 13.40
C PRO A 6 -31.58 34.62 11.99
N THR A 7 -31.78 35.43 10.96
CA THR A 7 -31.53 35.06 9.55
C THR A 7 -30.06 34.71 9.32
N VAL A 8 -29.15 35.52 9.87
CA VAL A 8 -27.69 35.27 9.78
C VAL A 8 -27.31 33.97 10.48
N LYS A 9 -27.88 33.68 11.66
CA LYS A 9 -27.62 32.43 12.39
C LYS A 9 -28.12 31.21 11.62
N GLN A 10 -29.28 31.31 10.98
CA GLN A 10 -29.82 30.23 10.15
C GLN A 10 -28.95 30.00 8.92
N GLU A 11 -28.54 31.06 8.23
CA GLU A 11 -27.69 30.97 7.05
C GLU A 11 -26.31 30.38 7.37
N ILE A 12 -25.72 30.72 8.53
CA ILE A 12 -24.48 30.08 9.01
C ILE A 12 -24.67 28.59 9.27
N LYS A 13 -25.83 28.18 9.81
CA LYS A 13 -26.14 26.78 10.04
C LYS A 13 -26.25 26.02 8.72
N ASP A 14 -26.98 26.59 7.77
CA ASP A 14 -27.19 25.99 6.45
C ASP A 14 -25.86 25.86 5.69
N LEU A 15 -24.99 26.88 5.76
CA LEU A 15 -23.64 26.83 5.19
C LEU A 15 -22.75 25.75 5.84
N LYS A 16 -22.87 25.53 7.16
CA LYS A 16 -22.14 24.45 7.84
C LYS A 16 -22.62 23.06 7.39
N GLU A 17 -23.92 22.89 7.20
CA GLU A 17 -24.51 21.63 6.70
C GLU A 17 -24.12 21.37 5.24
N GLN A 18 -24.11 22.41 4.40
CA GLN A 18 -23.62 22.32 3.02
C GLN A 18 -22.13 21.96 2.99
N ARG A 19 -21.30 22.58 3.83
CA ARG A 19 -19.89 22.23 3.95
C ARG A 19 -19.70 20.77 4.36
N ALA A 20 -20.42 20.29 5.38
CA ALA A 20 -20.36 18.89 5.80
C ALA A 20 -20.79 17.93 4.68
N THR A 21 -21.75 18.33 3.86
CA THR A 21 -22.20 17.56 2.69
C THR A 21 -21.13 17.52 1.60
N ILE A 22 -20.46 18.64 1.33
CA ILE A 22 -19.36 18.72 0.39
C ILE A 22 -18.19 17.86 0.86
N ASP A 23 -17.82 17.93 2.15
CA ASP A 23 -16.74 17.12 2.72
C ASP A 23 -17.03 15.60 2.59
N ARG A 24 -18.30 15.18 2.75
CA ARG A 24 -18.71 13.79 2.51
C ARG A 24 -18.61 13.40 1.03
N LYS A 25 -18.99 14.29 0.12
CA LYS A 25 -18.85 14.06 -1.33
C LYS A 25 -17.39 14.00 -1.75
N ILE A 26 -16.54 14.86 -1.19
CA ILE A 26 -15.08 14.82 -1.43
C ILE A 26 -14.53 13.47 -0.99
N ARG A 27 -14.82 13.00 0.23
CA ARG A 27 -14.39 11.66 0.67
C ARG A 27 -14.91 10.55 -0.23
N ALA A 28 -16.19 10.60 -0.62
CA ALA A 28 -16.76 9.61 -1.52
C ALA A 28 -16.08 9.62 -2.92
N LEU A 29 -15.65 10.80 -3.38
CA LEU A 29 -14.90 10.94 -4.63
C LEU A 29 -13.44 10.51 -4.47
N GLU A 30 -12.80 10.77 -3.33
CA GLU A 30 -11.46 10.27 -2.99
C GLU A 30 -11.47 8.73 -2.90
N ASP A 31 -12.48 8.16 -2.24
CA ASP A 31 -12.72 6.71 -2.18
C ASP A 31 -13.01 6.13 -3.58
N PHE A 32 -13.75 6.86 -4.42
CA PHE A 32 -14.05 6.45 -5.79
C PHE A 32 -12.83 6.52 -6.71
N LEU A 33 -12.00 7.57 -6.60
CA LEU A 33 -10.78 7.74 -7.37
C LEU A 33 -9.68 6.78 -6.89
N GLY A 34 -9.61 6.49 -5.59
CA GLY A 34 -8.79 5.40 -5.03
C GLY A 34 -9.28 4.02 -5.47
N GLY A 35 -10.60 3.85 -5.60
CA GLY A 35 -11.26 2.61 -6.03
C GLY A 35 -11.41 2.40 -7.55
N GLN A 36 -10.98 3.34 -8.40
CA GLN A 36 -11.12 3.21 -9.86
C GLN A 36 -10.05 2.32 -10.52
N GLY A 37 -9.16 1.71 -9.73
CA GLY A 37 -8.36 0.55 -10.12
C GLY A 37 -8.94 -0.75 -9.56
N ASN A 38 -9.87 -1.36 -10.31
CA ASN A 38 -10.47 -2.69 -10.14
C ASN A 38 -11.60 -2.86 -9.11
N GLY A 39 -12.74 -3.27 -9.67
CA GLY A 39 -13.96 -3.59 -8.96
C GLY A 39 -13.83 -4.65 -7.86
N GLY A 40 -14.71 -4.51 -6.88
CA GLY A 40 -15.12 -5.57 -5.98
C GLY A 40 -14.51 -5.45 -4.58
N ALA A 41 -15.23 -4.75 -3.69
CA ALA A 41 -15.20 -4.97 -2.24
C ALA A 41 -13.83 -5.37 -1.66
N VAL A 42 -12.84 -4.49 -1.79
CA VAL A 42 -11.51 -4.75 -1.23
C VAL A 42 -11.33 -3.91 0.02
N SER A 43 -11.33 -4.57 1.17
CA SER A 43 -10.89 -4.07 2.46
C SER A 43 -9.77 -3.02 2.33
N ALA A 44 -9.93 -1.85 2.97
CA ALA A 44 -8.96 -0.76 3.11
C ALA A 44 -7.54 -1.18 3.58
N ARG A 45 -7.33 -2.48 3.87
CA ARG A 45 -6.02 -3.09 4.10
C ARG A 45 -5.21 -3.36 2.82
N ARG A 46 -5.81 -3.50 1.63
CA ARG A 46 -5.07 -3.88 0.41
C ARG A 46 -4.31 -2.72 -0.26
N GLU A 47 -4.80 -1.48 -0.20
CA GLU A 47 -4.09 -0.33 -0.79
C GLU A 47 -2.71 -0.07 -0.18
N THR A 48 -2.47 -0.62 1.02
CA THR A 48 -1.19 -0.48 1.71
C THR A 48 -0.41 -1.81 1.78
N ASP A 49 -0.85 -2.86 1.10
CA ASP A 49 -0.16 -4.14 1.08
C ASP A 49 0.96 -4.13 0.03
N ILE A 50 2.21 -4.15 0.50
CA ILE A 50 3.39 -4.11 -0.37
C ILE A 50 3.83 -5.52 -0.84
N ARG A 51 3.18 -6.60 -0.38
CA ARG A 51 3.53 -7.98 -0.76
C ARG A 51 3.49 -8.22 -2.27
N PRO A 52 2.42 -7.85 -3.00
CA PRO A 52 2.35 -8.09 -4.44
C PRO A 52 3.50 -7.40 -5.19
N VAL A 53 3.84 -6.17 -4.79
CA VAL A 53 4.93 -5.42 -5.42
C VAL A 53 6.30 -6.03 -5.16
N VAL A 54 6.51 -6.59 -3.96
CA VAL A 54 7.72 -7.34 -3.64
C VAL A 54 7.77 -8.64 -4.44
N GLU A 55 6.65 -9.36 -4.58
CA GLU A 55 6.58 -10.57 -5.42
C GLU A 55 6.90 -10.26 -6.87
N ASP A 56 6.32 -9.21 -7.43
CA ASP A 56 6.57 -8.80 -8.81
C ASP A 56 8.01 -8.34 -9.02
N LEU A 57 8.61 -7.66 -8.04
CA LEU A 57 10.02 -7.29 -8.06
C LEU A 57 10.91 -8.53 -8.17
N PHE A 58 10.68 -9.54 -7.33
CA PHE A 58 11.47 -10.77 -7.36
C PHE A 58 11.18 -11.63 -8.59
N LYS A 59 9.93 -11.73 -9.05
CA LYS A 59 9.58 -12.43 -10.30
C LYS A 59 10.27 -11.80 -11.52
N ALA A 60 10.26 -10.47 -11.62
CA ALA A 60 10.95 -9.73 -12.68
C ALA A 60 12.47 -9.90 -12.61
N ASN A 61 13.03 -10.09 -11.41
CA ASN A 61 14.46 -10.29 -11.18
C ASN A 61 14.87 -11.78 -11.10
N GLY A 62 14.04 -12.71 -11.59
CA GLY A 62 14.36 -14.15 -11.61
C GLY A 62 14.58 -14.76 -10.21
N ASN A 63 13.94 -14.21 -9.19
CA ASN A 63 14.09 -14.55 -7.77
C ASN A 63 15.53 -14.47 -7.23
N GLN A 64 16.39 -13.63 -7.82
CA GLN A 64 17.75 -13.45 -7.31
C GLN A 64 17.76 -12.83 -5.90
N PRO A 65 18.72 -13.20 -5.02
CA PRO A 65 18.78 -12.66 -3.66
C PRO A 65 19.04 -11.15 -3.61
N LEU A 66 18.11 -10.39 -3.03
CA LEU A 66 18.20 -8.93 -2.89
C LEU A 66 18.39 -8.51 -1.43
N GLN A 67 19.11 -7.41 -1.22
CA GLN A 67 19.23 -6.80 0.12
C GLN A 67 17.94 -6.07 0.49
N VAL A 68 17.60 -6.04 1.78
CA VAL A 68 16.40 -5.34 2.28
C VAL A 68 16.36 -3.87 1.86
N LYS A 69 17.50 -3.18 1.91
CA LYS A 69 17.59 -1.77 1.47
C LYS A 69 17.19 -1.61 0.01
N THR A 70 17.69 -2.48 -0.86
CA THR A 70 17.34 -2.51 -2.30
C THR A 70 15.86 -2.80 -2.50
N ILE A 71 15.30 -3.76 -1.76
CA ILE A 71 13.87 -4.08 -1.85
C ILE A 71 13.03 -2.85 -1.47
N VAL A 72 13.35 -2.18 -0.36
CA VAL A 72 12.63 -0.99 0.10
C VAL A 72 12.72 0.15 -0.92
N GLU A 73 13.89 0.39 -1.51
CA GLU A 73 14.07 1.42 -2.53
C GLU A 73 13.24 1.15 -3.78
N GLU A 74 13.25 -0.09 -4.28
CA GLU A 74 12.46 -0.47 -5.46
C GLU A 74 10.95 -0.44 -5.19
N VAL A 75 10.51 -0.85 -4.00
CA VAL A 75 9.11 -0.74 -3.58
C VAL A 75 8.70 0.74 -3.46
N SER A 76 9.58 1.59 -2.94
CA SER A 76 9.33 3.04 -2.82
C SER A 76 9.19 3.72 -4.18
N LYS A 77 9.95 3.31 -5.20
CA LYS A 77 9.79 3.80 -6.58
C LYS A 77 8.42 3.41 -7.17
N ARG A 78 7.92 2.22 -6.84
CA ARG A 78 6.63 1.69 -7.31
C ARG A 78 5.43 2.18 -6.49
N HIS A 79 5.66 2.73 -5.29
CA HIS A 79 4.65 3.35 -4.43
C HIS A 79 5.06 4.78 -4.03
N PRO A 80 5.00 5.76 -4.95
CA PRO A 80 5.40 7.14 -4.65
C PRO A 80 4.54 7.81 -3.57
N ASN A 81 3.31 7.31 -3.35
CA ASN A 81 2.37 7.84 -2.36
C ASN A 81 2.58 7.28 -0.94
N MET A 82 3.51 6.34 -0.74
CA MET A 82 3.79 5.73 0.57
C MET A 82 5.15 6.20 1.11
N GLU A 83 5.17 6.75 2.32
CA GLU A 83 6.42 7.15 2.96
C GLU A 83 7.36 5.95 3.17
N LYS A 84 8.66 6.15 2.95
CA LYS A 84 9.69 5.11 3.08
C LYS A 84 9.67 4.43 4.46
N GLN A 85 9.43 5.19 5.54
CA GLN A 85 9.34 4.64 6.90
C GLN A 85 8.17 3.66 7.08
N ILE A 86 7.06 3.90 6.37
CA ILE A 86 5.89 3.01 6.37
C ILE A 86 6.23 1.71 5.63
N ILE A 87 6.94 1.82 4.50
CA ILE A 87 7.43 0.67 3.73
C ILE A 87 8.37 -0.18 4.59
N GLU A 88 9.34 0.43 5.27
CA GLU A 88 10.28 -0.25 6.17
C GLU A 88 9.56 -1.02 7.30
N LYS A 89 8.55 -0.40 7.93
CA LYS A 89 7.72 -1.06 8.95
C LYS A 89 6.96 -2.26 8.39
N LYS A 90 6.35 -2.09 7.20
CA LYS A 90 5.63 -3.18 6.52
C LYS A 90 6.55 -4.30 6.06
N MET A 91 7.82 -3.98 5.79
CA MET A 91 8.83 -4.91 5.33
C MET A 91 9.06 -6.05 6.31
N PHE A 92 8.91 -5.81 7.62
CA PHE A 92 9.00 -6.83 8.66
C PHE A 92 7.99 -7.97 8.44
N ASN A 93 6.73 -7.63 8.12
CA ASN A 93 5.69 -8.62 7.86
C ASN A 93 5.96 -9.37 6.57
N VAL A 94 6.38 -8.69 5.51
CA VAL A 94 6.72 -9.33 4.22
C VAL A 94 7.87 -10.31 4.36
N ILE A 95 8.92 -9.94 5.10
CA ILE A 95 10.05 -10.82 5.39
C ILE A 95 9.56 -12.09 6.08
N ARG A 96 8.68 -11.96 7.07
CA ARG A 96 8.13 -13.11 7.81
C ARG A 96 7.23 -13.98 6.92
N THR A 97 6.41 -13.37 6.07
CA THR A 97 5.38 -14.08 5.32
C THR A 97 5.93 -14.73 4.05
N ILE A 98 6.57 -13.97 3.17
CA ILE A 98 6.85 -14.41 1.79
C ILE A 98 8.33 -14.50 1.43
N LEU A 99 9.25 -14.00 2.27
CA LEU A 99 10.69 -14.06 1.99
C LEU A 99 11.41 -15.13 2.79
N VAL A 100 12.50 -15.66 2.22
CA VAL A 100 13.45 -16.56 2.88
C VAL A 100 14.84 -15.93 2.83
N LYS A 101 15.55 -15.97 3.97
CA LYS A 101 16.93 -15.50 4.07
C LYS A 101 17.85 -16.50 3.37
N LYS A 102 18.66 -16.05 2.41
CA LYS A 102 19.66 -16.88 1.72
C LYS A 102 21.07 -16.66 2.25
N SER A 103 21.46 -15.40 2.43
CA SER A 103 22.77 -15.00 2.95
C SER A 103 22.65 -13.74 3.80
N TYR A 104 23.77 -13.23 4.34
CA TYR A 104 23.76 -12.10 5.25
C TYR A 104 23.05 -10.87 4.65
N GLY A 105 21.88 -10.54 5.19
CA GLY A 105 21.04 -9.43 4.74
C GLY A 105 20.35 -9.60 3.38
N LYS A 106 20.45 -10.77 2.73
CA LYS A 106 19.83 -11.04 1.41
C LYS A 106 18.68 -12.03 1.49
N TYR A 107 17.61 -11.71 0.76
CA TYR A 107 16.34 -12.43 0.77
C TYR A 107 15.90 -12.81 -0.66
N CYS A 108 15.17 -13.92 -0.77
CA CYS A 108 14.45 -14.36 -1.97
C CYS A 108 12.98 -14.61 -1.62
N LEU A 109 12.10 -14.73 -2.62
CA LEU A 109 10.77 -15.28 -2.41
C LEU A 109 10.86 -16.74 -1.95
N LYS A 110 9.97 -17.11 -1.03
CA LYS A 110 9.60 -18.49 -0.75
C LYS A 110 8.88 -19.03 -1.99
N THR A 111 9.63 -19.61 -2.91
CA THR A 111 9.03 -20.41 -3.97
C THR A 111 8.68 -21.77 -3.38
N GLU A 112 7.41 -22.20 -3.48
CA GLU A 112 7.04 -23.60 -3.30
C GLU A 112 7.63 -24.40 -4.46
N THR A 113 8.94 -24.62 -4.41
CA THR A 113 9.66 -25.55 -5.26
C THR A 113 10.84 -26.04 -4.44
N ILE A 114 10.59 -27.10 -3.68
CA ILE A 114 11.62 -28.10 -3.49
C ILE A 114 11.70 -28.85 -4.82
N PRO A 115 12.82 -28.74 -5.53
CA PRO A 115 13.49 -29.96 -5.94
C PRO A 115 14.75 -30.03 -5.10
N VAL A 116 14.81 -31.09 -4.28
CA VAL A 116 16.06 -31.66 -3.84
C VAL A 116 16.82 -31.99 -5.12
N GLN A 117 17.80 -31.18 -5.49
CA GLN A 117 18.91 -31.71 -6.28
C GLN A 117 20.01 -32.00 -5.27
N GLU A 118 20.12 -33.28 -4.94
CA GLU A 118 21.34 -33.87 -4.41
C GLU A 118 22.52 -33.34 -5.23
N GLN A 119 23.35 -32.47 -4.63
CA GLN A 119 24.74 -32.43 -5.07
C GLN A 119 25.42 -33.60 -4.38
N LYS A 120 25.40 -34.74 -5.08
CA LYS A 120 26.35 -35.82 -4.83
C LYS A 120 27.74 -35.25 -4.98
N THR A 121 28.51 -35.44 -3.92
CA THR A 121 29.96 -35.45 -3.92
C THR A 121 30.41 -36.53 -4.88
N GLU A 122 31.26 -36.18 -5.85
CA GLU A 122 32.49 -36.89 -6.25
C GLU A 122 33.21 -36.12 -7.36
#